data_AF-A0A495QKV0-F1
#
_entry.id   AF-A0A495QKV0-F1
#
_cell.length_a   1.000
_cell.length_b   1.000
_cell.length_c   1.000
_cell.angle_alpha   90.00
_cell.angle_beta   90.00
_cell.angle_gamma   90.00
#
_symmetry.space_group_name_H-M   'P 1'
#
loop_
_entity.id
_entity.type
_entity.pdbx_description
1 polymer ?
#
loop_
_entity_poly.entity_id
_entity_poly.type
_entity_poly.pdbx_seq_one_letter_code
_entity_poly.pdbx_strand_id
1 'polypeptide(L)'
;MNRVSPWVGVRAFEEEDRGRFHGRQAEIRQVADLWRLGRLTIVAGDPGIGKTSLLRAGVVRRLKDDGARVLPIGDVGCAGVTGPPAPAAAVRNPYVMALLSSWQGGEAPHDSRLVEFLRGRQRYGQGGLPQTTLVAVDHLHHVLPEAERRGFLEELAQAMAVVQNVHLLMSVRTSELDELGPLRDVLGDTDPFVLGPLDRDGALDAVVRPTDGSGLDLGLGVAGRLVDILGGSAVEPLLLQITLGAVWDELSPEEVTVSARHVPEPELALAAYCVPVLDRITGEHGMQTCEVGTWIRRILVDPEGRPRTVTETVARREMPGSVLQGLENQYLIRRSRAGVDLRFPQIAEALRRIPAVRVPTETTDPQHSLIAARLAMSANDLPSATWHAQAALRNAGPDRRIVAETRSLLGDTAFHRRRLEDAEEHYRVAAEEYVYVGDLPQAGRLLATIGQLRLEQGDHQGAMEKLSTAAYRAPGDPLVQMGLARAFWVTGSTHSALTALDNVLRESGLGNVEARRLRGEFRADLGQAQQALMDLAHVDRHAPASQRAARLLALATHMEGADHLLDELDEIIDMAPRSGPVLLRAARTCALSGDATRAAHLAARARTAADPPLPGHQYGLVQQLLTAS
;
A
#
# COMPACT_ATOMS: atom_id res chain seq x y z
N MET A 1 2.52 -37.75 -9.88
CA MET A 1 1.46 -36.73 -10.02
C MET A 1 1.47 -35.92 -8.74
N ASN A 2 1.56 -34.59 -8.80
CA ASN A 2 1.46 -33.78 -7.58
C ASN A 2 0.04 -33.89 -7.05
N ARG A 3 -0.11 -34.56 -5.92
CA ARG A 3 -1.38 -34.70 -5.19
C ARG A 3 -1.72 -33.34 -4.58
N VAL A 4 -2.89 -32.79 -4.88
CA VAL A 4 -3.33 -31.48 -4.37
C VAL A 4 -4.20 -31.68 -3.15
N SER A 5 -3.90 -30.97 -2.05
CA SER A 5 -4.72 -31.02 -0.84
C SER A 5 -6.15 -30.52 -1.12
N PRO A 6 -7.20 -31.20 -0.62
CA PRO A 6 -8.57 -30.68 -0.67
C PRO A 6 -8.76 -29.45 0.21
N TRP A 7 -7.91 -29.26 1.22
CA TRP A 7 -7.94 -28.10 2.11
C TRP A 7 -6.88 -27.08 1.71
N VAL A 8 -7.27 -25.82 1.79
CA VAL A 8 -6.47 -24.69 1.29
C VAL A 8 -5.39 -24.27 2.29
N GLY A 9 -5.58 -24.58 3.57
CA GLY A 9 -4.65 -24.22 4.64
C GLY A 9 -4.89 -22.79 5.15
N VAL A 10 -3.84 -22.17 5.68
CA VAL A 10 -3.94 -20.88 6.40
C VAL A 10 -4.11 -19.66 5.49
N ARG A 11 -3.95 -19.80 4.17
CA ARG A 11 -4.21 -18.71 3.22
C ARG A 11 -5.70 -18.45 3.10
N ALA A 12 -6.08 -17.22 2.76
CA ALA A 12 -7.46 -16.92 2.43
C ALA A 12 -7.91 -17.70 1.19
N PHE A 13 -9.17 -18.14 1.19
CA PHE A 13 -9.82 -18.70 0.01
C PHE A 13 -10.05 -17.61 -1.04
N GLU A 14 -9.67 -17.90 -2.28
CA GLU A 14 -9.88 -17.05 -3.44
C GLU A 14 -11.16 -17.43 -4.21
N GLU A 15 -11.55 -16.65 -5.24
CA GLU A 15 -12.73 -16.96 -6.05
C GLU A 15 -12.65 -18.36 -6.68
N GLU A 16 -11.44 -18.82 -7.03
CA GLU A 16 -11.17 -20.13 -7.61
C GLU A 16 -11.38 -21.28 -6.61
N ASP A 17 -11.23 -21.03 -5.31
CA ASP A 17 -11.37 -22.03 -4.25
C ASP A 17 -12.84 -22.27 -3.85
N ARG A 18 -13.82 -21.72 -4.58
CA ARG A 18 -15.26 -21.84 -4.27
C ARG A 18 -15.69 -23.29 -4.00
N GLY A 19 -15.17 -24.24 -4.77
CA GLY A 19 -15.48 -25.67 -4.60
C GLY A 19 -15.03 -26.26 -3.26
N ARG A 20 -14.11 -25.57 -2.56
CA ARG A 20 -13.52 -25.95 -1.26
C ARG A 20 -14.00 -25.07 -0.11
N PHE A 21 -14.74 -23.98 -0.36
CA PHE A 21 -15.21 -23.06 0.67
C PHE A 21 -16.65 -23.39 1.09
N HIS A 22 -16.80 -24.05 2.25
CA HIS A 22 -18.09 -24.53 2.78
C HIS A 22 -18.31 -24.10 4.24
N GLY A 23 -19.53 -24.31 4.74
CA GLY A 23 -19.90 -24.03 6.13
C GLY A 23 -20.32 -22.59 6.45
N ARG A 24 -20.36 -21.69 5.46
CA ARG A 24 -20.76 -20.27 5.62
C ARG A 24 -21.95 -19.84 4.76
N GLN A 25 -22.81 -20.79 4.36
CA GLN A 25 -23.86 -20.54 3.36
C GLN A 25 -24.97 -19.60 3.88
N ALA A 26 -25.18 -19.51 5.20
CA ALA A 26 -26.12 -18.57 5.78
C ALA A 26 -25.56 -17.14 5.75
N GLU A 27 -24.32 -16.96 6.18
CA GLU A 27 -23.62 -15.68 6.25
C GLU A 27 -23.36 -15.11 4.86
N ILE A 28 -23.00 -15.95 3.87
CA ILE A 28 -22.84 -15.54 2.48
C ILE A 28 -24.15 -14.93 1.96
N ARG A 29 -25.30 -15.54 2.26
CA ARG A 29 -26.62 -15.03 1.83
C ARG A 29 -26.93 -13.71 2.51
N GLN A 30 -26.79 -13.66 3.84
CA GLN A 30 -27.11 -12.46 4.62
C GLN A 30 -26.24 -11.26 4.20
N VAL A 31 -24.92 -11.43 4.09
CA VAL A 31 -24.02 -10.33 3.69
C VAL A 31 -24.27 -9.91 2.24
N ALA A 32 -24.54 -10.85 1.33
CA ALA A 32 -24.89 -10.51 -0.05
C ALA A 32 -26.18 -9.69 -0.15
N ASP A 33 -27.20 -10.05 0.63
CA ASP A 33 -28.48 -9.34 0.65
C ASP A 33 -28.34 -7.96 1.29
N LEU A 34 -27.60 -7.84 2.40
CA LEU A 34 -27.27 -6.55 3.03
C LEU A 34 -26.53 -5.61 2.06
N TRP A 35 -25.52 -6.13 1.36
CA TRP A 35 -24.72 -5.33 0.41
C TRP A 35 -25.52 -4.89 -0.83
N ARG A 36 -26.46 -5.74 -1.28
CA ARG A 36 -27.38 -5.36 -2.37
C ARG A 36 -28.33 -4.24 -2.01
N LEU A 37 -28.83 -4.24 -0.77
CA LEU A 37 -29.89 -3.34 -0.34
C LEU A 37 -29.35 -2.04 0.28
N GLY A 38 -28.22 -2.12 0.98
CA GLY A 38 -27.64 -1.00 1.73
C GLY A 38 -26.53 -0.27 0.96
N ARG A 39 -26.46 1.06 1.14
CA ARG A 39 -25.37 1.88 0.58
C ARG A 39 -24.02 1.65 1.27
N LEU A 40 -24.05 1.28 2.55
CA LEU A 40 -22.89 0.93 3.37
C LEU A 40 -23.19 -0.38 4.12
N THR A 41 -22.39 -1.41 3.89
CA THR A 41 -22.40 -2.67 4.65
C THR A 41 -21.07 -2.85 5.35
N ILE A 42 -21.08 -3.09 6.66
CA ILE A 42 -19.86 -3.32 7.43
C ILE A 42 -19.83 -4.78 7.87
N VAL A 43 -18.78 -5.50 7.50
CA VAL A 43 -18.48 -6.85 7.98
C VAL A 43 -17.35 -6.74 9.00
N ALA A 44 -17.68 -7.02 10.26
CA ALA A 44 -16.73 -7.00 11.36
C ALA A 44 -16.45 -8.41 11.85
N GLY A 45 -15.31 -8.60 12.52
CA GLY A 45 -14.99 -9.88 13.16
C GLY A 45 -13.52 -9.98 13.51
N ASP A 46 -13.19 -10.98 14.31
CA ASP A 46 -11.83 -11.15 14.79
C ASP A 46 -10.86 -11.57 13.67
N PRO A 47 -9.54 -11.32 13.82
CA PRO A 47 -8.53 -11.84 12.89
C PRO A 47 -8.62 -13.38 12.77
N GLY A 48 -8.49 -13.88 11.54
CA GLY A 48 -8.53 -15.33 11.25
C GLY A 48 -9.92 -15.95 11.18
N ILE A 49 -11.00 -15.19 11.40
CA ILE A 49 -12.39 -15.72 11.38
C ILE A 49 -12.92 -16.00 9.95
N GLY A 50 -12.16 -15.61 8.92
CA GLY A 50 -12.49 -15.86 7.52
C GLY A 50 -13.22 -14.73 6.79
N LYS A 51 -13.14 -13.46 7.24
CA LYS A 51 -13.77 -12.30 6.56
C LYS A 51 -13.39 -12.20 5.07
N THR A 52 -12.08 -12.18 4.79
CA THR A 52 -11.55 -12.11 3.42
C THR A 52 -12.03 -13.29 2.57
N SER A 53 -12.04 -14.50 3.13
CA SER A 53 -12.55 -15.71 2.46
C SER A 53 -14.06 -15.65 2.20
N LEU A 54 -14.83 -15.16 3.17
CA LEU A 54 -16.27 -14.94 3.02
C LEU A 54 -16.56 -13.98 1.86
N LEU A 55 -15.80 -12.90 1.76
CA LEU A 55 -15.93 -11.92 0.68
C LEU A 55 -15.51 -12.48 -0.68
N ARG A 56 -14.27 -12.96 -0.79
CA ARG A 56 -13.64 -13.41 -2.05
C ARG A 56 -14.31 -14.67 -2.61
N ALA A 57 -14.35 -15.75 -1.82
CA ALA A 57 -14.82 -17.06 -2.28
C ALA A 57 -16.35 -17.22 -2.21
N GLY A 58 -17.03 -16.45 -1.35
CA GLY A 58 -18.47 -16.58 -1.10
C GLY A 58 -19.31 -15.46 -1.73
N VAL A 59 -19.30 -14.29 -1.09
CA VAL A 59 -20.24 -13.18 -1.34
C VAL A 59 -20.08 -12.62 -2.75
N VAL A 60 -18.86 -12.27 -3.16
CA VAL A 60 -18.60 -11.71 -4.51
C VAL A 60 -19.04 -12.68 -5.59
N ARG A 61 -18.74 -13.96 -5.42
CA ARG A 61 -19.10 -14.99 -6.40
C ARG A 61 -20.60 -15.16 -6.53
N ARG A 62 -21.33 -15.25 -5.41
CA ARG A 62 -22.81 -15.31 -5.39
C ARG A 62 -23.41 -14.11 -6.11
N LEU A 63 -22.88 -12.91 -5.85
CA LEU A 63 -23.35 -11.69 -6.48
C LEU A 63 -23.14 -11.68 -7.99
N LYS A 64 -21.97 -12.14 -8.46
CA LYS A 64 -21.66 -12.28 -9.89
C LYS A 64 -22.56 -13.31 -10.58
N ASP A 65 -22.83 -14.45 -9.93
CA ASP A 65 -23.72 -15.51 -10.47
C ASP A 65 -25.15 -14.99 -10.68
N ASP A 66 -25.64 -14.13 -9.79
CA ASP A 66 -26.94 -13.47 -9.90
C ASP A 66 -26.92 -12.27 -10.88
N GLY A 67 -25.83 -12.06 -11.61
CA GLY A 67 -25.68 -11.00 -12.61
C GLY A 67 -25.43 -9.60 -12.03
N ALA A 68 -25.15 -9.48 -10.73
CA ALA A 68 -24.83 -8.19 -10.12
C ALA A 68 -23.44 -7.71 -10.57
N ARG A 69 -23.31 -6.39 -10.71
CA ARG A 69 -22.04 -5.79 -11.09
C ARG A 69 -21.18 -5.53 -9.87
N VAL A 70 -20.16 -6.37 -9.71
CA VAL A 70 -19.19 -6.28 -8.62
C VAL A 70 -17.82 -5.88 -9.20
N LEU A 71 -17.21 -4.81 -8.70
CA LEU A 71 -15.82 -4.48 -9.03
C LEU A 71 -14.85 -5.45 -8.30
N PRO A 72 -13.57 -5.54 -8.72
CA PRO A 72 -12.56 -6.24 -7.92
C PRO A 72 -12.59 -5.78 -6.46
N ILE A 73 -12.30 -6.69 -5.52
CA ILE A 73 -12.21 -6.31 -4.12
C ILE A 73 -11.04 -5.33 -3.97
N GLY A 74 -11.34 -4.16 -3.42
CA GLY A 74 -10.36 -3.14 -3.11
C GLY A 74 -9.43 -3.65 -2.02
N ASP A 75 -8.16 -3.76 -2.36
CA ASP A 75 -7.10 -4.03 -1.40
C ASP A 75 -6.35 -2.72 -1.16
N VAL A 76 -6.41 -2.25 0.08
CA VAL A 76 -5.67 -1.07 0.50
C VAL A 76 -4.30 -1.43 1.06
N GLY A 77 -3.99 -2.73 1.18
CA GLY A 77 -2.64 -3.23 1.30
C GLY A 77 -1.95 -3.16 -0.05
N CYS A 78 -0.77 -2.55 -0.10
CA CYS A 78 0.03 -2.35 -1.32
C CYS A 78 0.59 -3.67 -1.92
N ALA A 79 -0.14 -4.77 -1.93
CA ALA A 79 0.33 -6.08 -2.40
C ALA A 79 0.58 -6.15 -3.91
N GLY A 80 -0.08 -5.30 -4.72
CA GLY A 80 -0.14 -5.50 -6.17
C GLY A 80 0.60 -4.50 -7.06
N VAL A 81 0.99 -3.33 -6.56
CA VAL A 81 1.44 -2.23 -7.45
C VAL A 81 2.91 -1.93 -7.20
N THR A 82 3.74 -2.20 -8.20
CA THR A 82 5.02 -1.48 -8.34
C THR A 82 4.69 -0.04 -8.68
N GLY A 83 4.46 0.76 -7.64
CA GLY A 83 4.32 2.21 -7.78
C GLY A 83 5.59 2.81 -8.40
N PRO A 84 5.54 4.08 -8.85
CA PRO A 84 6.78 4.77 -9.17
C PRO A 84 7.72 4.69 -7.95
N PRO A 85 9.03 4.48 -8.16
CA PRO A 85 9.99 4.41 -7.07
C PRO A 85 9.89 5.67 -6.20
N ALA A 86 10.20 5.52 -4.91
CA ALA A 86 9.91 6.52 -3.88
C ALA A 86 10.31 7.97 -4.23
N PRO A 87 11.46 8.26 -4.89
CA PRO A 87 11.84 9.63 -5.23
C PRO A 87 10.93 10.31 -6.27
N ALA A 88 10.18 9.52 -7.05
CA ALA A 88 9.31 10.00 -8.14
C ALA A 88 7.82 10.00 -7.77
N ALA A 89 7.44 9.50 -6.59
CA ALA A 89 6.05 9.49 -6.14
C ALA A 89 5.61 10.90 -5.70
N ALA A 90 4.70 11.51 -6.47
CA ALA A 90 4.02 12.73 -6.03
C ALA A 90 3.25 12.45 -4.71
N VAL A 91 3.20 13.45 -3.81
CA VAL A 91 2.47 13.41 -2.53
C VAL A 91 0.98 13.08 -2.77
N ARG A 92 0.64 11.80 -2.80
CA ARG A 92 -0.72 11.26 -2.90
C ARG A 92 -0.95 10.32 -1.73
N ASN A 93 -2.18 10.27 -1.24
CA ASN A 93 -2.54 9.35 -0.17
C ASN A 93 -2.32 7.89 -0.65
N PRO A 94 -1.45 7.10 -0.01
CA PRO A 94 -1.12 5.76 -0.47
C PRO A 94 -2.32 4.80 -0.47
N TYR A 95 -3.26 4.97 0.47
CA TYR A 95 -4.49 4.16 0.51
C TYR A 95 -5.38 4.39 -0.71
N VAL A 96 -5.50 5.64 -1.15
CA VAL A 96 -6.28 6.00 -2.35
C VAL A 96 -5.64 5.37 -3.59
N MET A 97 -4.31 5.42 -3.70
CA MET A 97 -3.58 4.82 -4.80
C MET A 97 -3.71 3.29 -4.83
N ALA A 98 -3.53 2.63 -3.69
CA ALA A 98 -3.69 1.18 -3.56
C ALA A 98 -5.13 0.74 -3.92
N LEU A 99 -6.13 1.49 -3.45
CA LEU A 99 -7.53 1.20 -3.75
C LEU A 99 -7.84 1.38 -5.25
N LEU A 100 -7.40 2.48 -5.85
CA LEU A 100 -7.64 2.75 -7.27
C LEU A 100 -6.99 1.69 -8.15
N SER A 101 -5.76 1.28 -7.84
CA SER A 101 -5.09 0.22 -8.59
C SER A 101 -5.74 -1.15 -8.40
N SER A 102 -6.13 -1.52 -7.18
CA SER A 102 -6.79 -2.82 -6.94
C SER A 102 -8.14 -2.89 -7.66
N TRP A 103 -8.93 -1.82 -7.65
CA TRP A 103 -10.17 -1.74 -8.44
C TRP A 103 -9.95 -1.71 -9.97
N GLN A 104 -8.76 -1.35 -10.43
CA GLN A 104 -8.35 -1.35 -11.84
C GLN A 104 -7.63 -2.63 -12.28
N GLY A 105 -7.45 -3.62 -11.40
CA GLY A 105 -6.78 -4.89 -11.73
C GLY A 105 -5.25 -4.83 -11.66
N GLY A 106 -4.69 -3.91 -10.87
CA GLY A 106 -3.24 -3.80 -10.63
C GLY A 106 -2.50 -2.86 -11.56
N GLU A 107 -3.20 -2.17 -12.48
CA GLU A 107 -2.60 -1.15 -13.35
C GLU A 107 -2.38 0.19 -12.61
N ALA A 108 -1.49 1.03 -13.15
CA ALA A 108 -1.26 2.37 -12.63
C ALA A 108 -2.53 3.21 -12.85
N PRO A 109 -3.08 3.86 -11.81
CA PRO A 109 -4.38 4.48 -11.92
C PRO A 109 -4.28 5.74 -12.79
N HIS A 110 -5.12 5.82 -13.81
CA HIS A 110 -5.22 7.00 -14.68
C HIS A 110 -5.95 8.16 -13.98
N ASP A 111 -6.89 7.82 -13.10
CA ASP A 111 -7.67 8.78 -12.32
C ASP A 111 -6.89 9.28 -11.11
N SER A 112 -7.14 10.54 -10.71
CA SER A 112 -6.42 11.15 -9.59
C SER A 112 -7.21 11.18 -8.28
N ARG A 113 -8.52 10.85 -8.31
CA ARG A 113 -9.43 10.84 -7.16
C ARG A 113 -10.44 9.70 -7.24
N LEU A 114 -10.90 9.20 -6.09
CA LEU A 114 -11.91 8.12 -6.02
C LEU A 114 -13.22 8.47 -6.72
N VAL A 115 -13.65 9.74 -6.62
CA VAL A 115 -14.91 10.21 -7.23
C VAL A 115 -14.88 10.15 -8.77
N GLU A 116 -13.74 10.44 -9.38
CA GLU A 116 -13.57 10.41 -10.84
C GLU A 116 -13.68 8.97 -11.35
N PHE A 117 -12.96 8.06 -10.69
CA PHE A 117 -13.01 6.64 -10.96
C PHE A 117 -14.45 6.07 -10.86
N LEU A 118 -15.14 6.33 -9.75
CA LEU A 118 -16.49 5.80 -9.54
C LEU A 118 -17.50 6.35 -10.55
N ARG A 119 -17.39 7.63 -10.94
CA ARG A 119 -18.19 8.23 -12.04
C ARG A 119 -17.92 7.55 -13.38
N GLY A 120 -16.65 7.35 -13.73
CA GLY A 120 -16.25 6.66 -14.96
C GLY A 120 -16.74 5.22 -15.03
N ARG A 121 -17.00 4.60 -13.88
CA ARG A 121 -17.57 3.26 -13.79
C ARG A 121 -19.09 3.24 -13.76
N GLN A 122 -19.83 4.35 -13.73
CA GLN A 122 -21.29 4.30 -13.78
C GLN A 122 -21.80 3.68 -15.10
N ARG A 123 -22.82 2.82 -15.01
CA ARG A 123 -23.54 2.29 -16.19
C ARG A 123 -25.01 2.63 -16.03
N TYR A 124 -25.67 2.89 -17.15
CA TYR A 124 -27.09 3.20 -17.20
C TYR A 124 -27.82 2.04 -17.88
N GLY A 125 -28.94 1.62 -17.30
CA GLY A 125 -29.79 0.58 -17.86
C GLY A 125 -30.60 1.10 -19.05
N GLN A 126 -31.41 0.21 -19.63
CA GLN A 126 -32.28 0.48 -20.80
C GLN A 126 -33.27 1.64 -20.59
N GLY A 127 -33.56 2.02 -19.34
CA GLY A 127 -34.42 3.16 -18.99
C GLY A 127 -33.68 4.43 -18.56
N GLY A 128 -32.36 4.52 -18.78
CA GLY A 128 -31.55 5.68 -18.36
C GLY A 128 -31.30 5.78 -16.85
N LEU A 129 -31.79 4.81 -16.06
CA LEU A 129 -31.52 4.73 -14.63
C LEU A 129 -30.11 4.14 -14.39
N PRO A 130 -29.33 4.71 -13.45
CA PRO A 130 -28.02 4.17 -13.11
C PRO A 130 -28.15 2.78 -12.48
N GLN A 131 -27.41 1.81 -13.01
CA GLN A 131 -27.33 0.46 -12.45
C GLN A 131 -26.49 0.48 -11.17
N THR A 132 -26.91 -0.27 -10.16
CA THR A 132 -26.16 -0.43 -8.92
C THR A 132 -24.82 -1.10 -9.18
N THR A 133 -23.75 -0.49 -8.68
CA THR A 133 -22.39 -1.05 -8.74
C THR A 133 -21.92 -1.36 -7.32
N LEU A 134 -21.51 -2.60 -7.08
CA LEU A 134 -21.06 -3.08 -5.78
C LEU A 134 -19.53 -2.96 -5.70
N VAL A 135 -19.04 -2.24 -4.70
CA VAL A 135 -17.60 -2.09 -4.40
C VAL A 135 -17.30 -2.54 -2.98
N ALA A 136 -16.20 -3.25 -2.81
CA ALA A 136 -15.75 -3.73 -1.51
C ALA A 136 -14.35 -3.21 -1.21
N VAL A 137 -14.06 -2.99 0.06
CA VAL A 137 -12.73 -2.65 0.59
C VAL A 137 -12.42 -3.63 1.71
N ASP A 138 -11.31 -4.34 1.58
CA ASP A 138 -10.79 -5.25 2.60
C ASP A 138 -9.41 -4.76 3.09
N HIS A 139 -8.90 -5.36 4.16
CA HIS A 139 -7.58 -5.07 4.72
C HIS A 139 -7.32 -3.60 5.12
N LEU A 140 -8.33 -2.89 5.65
CA LEU A 140 -8.13 -1.52 6.15
C LEU A 140 -7.00 -1.40 7.20
N HIS A 141 -6.70 -2.50 7.89
CA HIS A 141 -5.74 -2.64 8.98
C HIS A 141 -4.25 -2.50 8.62
N HIS A 142 -3.92 -1.94 7.45
CA HIS A 142 -2.53 -1.68 7.06
C HIS A 142 -1.94 -0.42 7.69
N VAL A 143 -0.62 -0.44 7.77
CA VAL A 143 0.26 0.19 8.78
C VAL A 143 0.58 1.67 8.49
N LEU A 144 -0.23 2.34 7.67
CA LEU A 144 -0.01 3.76 7.40
C LEU A 144 -0.47 4.62 8.60
N PRO A 145 0.07 5.85 8.73
CA PRO A 145 -0.30 6.77 9.80
C PRO A 145 -1.81 7.04 9.86
N GLU A 146 -2.33 7.22 11.08
CA GLU A 146 -3.75 7.53 11.35
C GLU A 146 -4.27 8.71 10.52
N ALA A 147 -3.44 9.73 10.30
CA ALA A 147 -3.79 10.90 9.50
C ALA A 147 -4.09 10.55 8.03
N GLU A 148 -3.29 9.67 7.41
CA GLU A 148 -3.50 9.24 6.03
C GLU A 148 -4.72 8.32 5.93
N ARG A 149 -4.94 7.45 6.92
CA ARG A 149 -6.13 6.60 7.00
C ARG A 149 -7.40 7.44 7.09
N ARG A 150 -7.41 8.45 7.97
CA ARG A 150 -8.55 9.36 8.11
C ARG A 150 -8.83 10.12 6.83
N GLY A 151 -7.80 10.71 6.20
CA GLY A 151 -7.96 11.41 4.92
C GLY A 151 -8.47 10.51 3.80
N PHE A 152 -8.07 9.22 3.79
CA PHE A 152 -8.62 8.22 2.87
C PHE A 152 -10.11 7.96 3.11
N LEU A 153 -10.51 7.74 4.37
CA LEU A 153 -11.91 7.49 4.72
C LEU A 153 -12.80 8.70 4.39
N GLU A 154 -12.31 9.92 4.62
CA GLU A 154 -12.98 11.17 4.24
C GLU A 154 -13.17 11.28 2.71
N GLU A 155 -12.12 10.99 1.92
CA GLU A 155 -12.23 11.02 0.45
C GLU A 155 -13.20 9.93 -0.06
N LEU A 156 -13.13 8.72 0.49
CA LEU A 156 -14.04 7.63 0.13
C LEU A 156 -15.49 7.98 0.47
N ALA A 157 -15.74 8.53 1.66
CA ALA A 157 -17.07 8.98 2.08
C ALA A 157 -17.62 10.04 1.12
N GLN A 158 -16.81 11.03 0.74
CA GLN A 158 -17.23 12.07 -0.18
C GLN A 158 -17.47 11.55 -1.60
N ALA A 159 -16.64 10.64 -2.10
CA ALA A 159 -16.86 9.99 -3.39
C ALA A 159 -18.17 9.20 -3.40
N MET A 160 -18.45 8.47 -2.32
CA MET A 160 -19.70 7.73 -2.14
C MET A 160 -20.92 8.64 -2.01
N ALA A 161 -20.82 9.79 -1.36
CA ALA A 161 -21.91 10.77 -1.28
C ALA A 161 -22.31 11.29 -2.67
N VAL A 162 -21.33 11.51 -3.54
CA VAL A 162 -21.52 12.02 -4.91
C VAL A 162 -22.09 10.95 -5.84
N VAL A 163 -21.64 9.69 -5.73
CA VAL A 163 -22.02 8.61 -6.64
C VAL A 163 -23.05 7.68 -5.97
N GLN A 164 -24.33 8.06 -6.06
CA GLN A 164 -25.39 7.43 -5.26
C GLN A 164 -25.73 5.98 -5.60
N ASN A 165 -25.45 5.52 -6.82
CA ASN A 165 -25.71 4.16 -7.29
C ASN A 165 -24.57 3.17 -6.97
N VAL A 166 -23.61 3.55 -6.13
CA VAL A 166 -22.55 2.66 -5.67
C VAL A 166 -22.89 2.21 -4.24
N HIS A 167 -22.77 0.92 -3.97
CA HIS A 167 -22.92 0.34 -2.63
C HIS A 167 -21.58 -0.19 -2.14
N LEU A 168 -21.15 0.30 -0.98
CA LEU A 168 -19.85 0.01 -0.38
C LEU A 168 -19.98 -1.10 0.67
N LEU A 169 -19.10 -2.10 0.59
CA LEU A 169 -18.85 -3.05 1.67
C LEU A 169 -17.47 -2.79 2.28
N MET A 170 -17.40 -2.65 3.61
CA MET A 170 -16.15 -2.54 4.36
C MET A 170 -15.93 -3.80 5.21
N SER A 171 -14.75 -4.41 5.10
CA SER A 171 -14.29 -5.48 6.01
C SER A 171 -13.27 -4.93 7.00
N VAL A 172 -13.58 -5.04 8.29
CA VAL A 172 -12.75 -4.49 9.39
C VAL A 172 -12.63 -5.46 10.56
N ARG A 173 -11.64 -5.24 11.43
CA ARG A 173 -11.60 -5.94 12.72
C ARG A 173 -12.64 -5.33 13.67
N THR A 174 -13.16 -6.14 14.60
CA THR A 174 -14.12 -5.66 15.61
C THR A 174 -13.56 -4.48 16.43
N SER A 175 -12.24 -4.47 16.66
CA SER A 175 -11.53 -3.39 17.37
C SER A 175 -11.42 -2.08 16.58
N GLU A 176 -11.66 -2.10 15.27
CA GLU A 176 -11.46 -0.97 14.35
C GLU A 176 -12.80 -0.33 13.94
N LEU A 177 -13.93 -0.80 14.48
CA LEU A 177 -15.26 -0.30 14.14
C LEU A 177 -15.41 1.21 14.37
N ASP A 178 -14.79 1.73 15.43
CA ASP A 178 -14.84 3.15 15.76
C ASP A 178 -14.10 4.02 14.74
N GLU A 179 -13.14 3.47 14.00
CA GLU A 179 -12.36 4.20 13.00
C GLU A 179 -13.19 4.55 11.76
N LEU A 180 -14.33 3.89 11.55
CA LEU A 180 -15.22 4.10 10.40
C LEU A 180 -16.13 5.34 10.54
N GLY A 181 -15.94 6.16 11.57
CA GLY A 181 -16.70 7.40 11.82
C GLY A 181 -16.95 8.24 10.57
N PRO A 182 -15.92 8.65 9.79
CA PRO A 182 -16.10 9.48 8.60
C PRO A 182 -17.04 8.89 7.54
N LEU A 183 -17.08 7.55 7.40
CA LEU A 183 -18.00 6.89 6.48
C LEU A 183 -19.43 6.86 7.03
N ARG A 184 -19.58 6.57 8.33
CA ARG A 184 -20.89 6.50 9.00
C ARG A 184 -21.56 7.88 9.08
N ASP A 185 -20.79 8.94 9.31
CA ASP A 185 -21.29 10.31 9.35
C ASP A 185 -21.93 10.74 8.01
N VAL A 186 -21.42 10.23 6.89
CA VAL A 186 -21.85 10.63 5.54
C VAL A 186 -22.86 9.65 4.93
N LEU A 187 -22.68 8.34 5.15
CA LEU A 187 -23.51 7.29 4.52
C LEU A 187 -24.61 6.76 5.44
N GLY A 188 -24.62 7.17 6.71
CA GLY A 188 -25.55 6.73 7.74
C GLY A 188 -24.95 5.63 8.61
N ASP A 189 -25.45 5.53 9.85
CA ASP A 189 -25.05 4.48 10.77
C ASP A 189 -25.75 3.16 10.40
N THR A 190 -24.97 2.10 10.27
CA THR A 190 -25.46 0.75 9.96
C THR A 190 -24.91 -0.24 10.97
N ASP A 191 -25.77 -1.14 11.42
CA ASP A 191 -25.37 -2.22 12.32
C ASP A 191 -24.39 -3.14 11.59
N PRO A 192 -23.17 -3.34 12.13
CA PRO A 192 -22.18 -4.17 11.49
C PRO A 192 -22.60 -5.64 11.58
N PHE A 193 -22.41 -6.38 10.48
CA PHE A 193 -22.51 -7.84 10.49
C PHE A 193 -21.27 -8.41 11.16
N VAL A 194 -21.42 -8.89 12.40
CA VAL A 194 -20.30 -9.49 13.16
C VAL A 194 -20.17 -10.97 12.81
N LEU A 195 -19.13 -11.31 12.07
CA LEU A 195 -18.78 -12.68 11.71
C LEU A 195 -18.13 -13.39 12.91
N GLY A 196 -18.78 -14.44 13.40
CA GLY A 196 -18.31 -15.29 14.49
C GLY A 196 -17.67 -16.60 14.02
N PRO A 197 -17.33 -17.53 14.94
CA PRO A 197 -16.81 -18.86 14.62
C PRO A 197 -17.78 -19.68 13.74
N LEU A 198 -17.31 -20.81 13.20
CA LEU A 198 -18.19 -21.77 12.54
C LEU A 198 -19.04 -22.48 13.60
N ASP A 199 -20.32 -22.67 13.32
CA ASP A 199 -21.11 -23.62 14.10
C ASP A 199 -20.67 -25.06 13.78
N ARG A 200 -21.20 -26.03 14.53
CA ARG A 200 -20.81 -27.45 14.38
C ARG A 200 -21.06 -27.96 12.96
N ASP A 201 -22.23 -27.68 12.41
CA ASP A 201 -22.63 -28.18 11.09
C ASP A 201 -21.79 -27.52 9.98
N GLY A 202 -21.54 -26.22 10.09
CA GLY A 202 -20.66 -25.50 9.18
C GLY A 202 -19.21 -25.98 9.27
N ALA A 203 -18.72 -26.30 10.46
CA ALA A 203 -17.38 -26.88 10.64
C ALA A 203 -17.28 -28.27 10.01
N LEU A 204 -18.31 -29.12 10.16
CA LEU A 204 -18.37 -30.43 9.49
C LEU A 204 -18.39 -30.28 7.97
N ASP A 205 -19.20 -29.36 7.44
CA ASP A 205 -19.24 -29.06 6.01
C ASP A 205 -17.87 -28.61 5.49
N ALA A 206 -17.16 -27.75 6.24
CA ALA A 206 -15.82 -27.27 5.89
C ALA A 206 -14.75 -28.37 5.93
N VAL A 207 -14.97 -29.45 6.68
CA VAL A 207 -14.07 -30.62 6.72
C VAL A 207 -14.39 -31.58 5.57
N VAL A 208 -15.66 -31.93 5.40
CA VAL A 208 -16.11 -33.04 4.54
C VAL A 208 -16.28 -32.60 3.09
N ARG A 209 -16.98 -31.50 2.82
CA ARG A 209 -17.35 -31.15 1.44
C ARG A 209 -16.15 -30.85 0.52
N PRO A 210 -15.01 -30.30 0.99
CA PRO A 210 -13.83 -30.17 0.14
C PRO A 210 -13.24 -31.50 -0.33
N THR A 211 -13.53 -32.61 0.36
CA THR A 211 -13.03 -33.93 -0.04
C THR A 211 -13.85 -34.54 -1.19
N ASP A 212 -15.06 -34.06 -1.43
CA ASP A 212 -15.95 -34.52 -2.50
C ASP A 212 -15.25 -34.41 -3.87
N GLY A 213 -14.97 -35.55 -4.50
CA GLY A 213 -14.30 -35.61 -5.81
C GLY A 213 -12.77 -35.41 -5.77
N SER A 214 -12.15 -35.33 -4.59
CA SER A 214 -10.68 -35.21 -4.45
C SER A 214 -9.95 -36.56 -4.44
N GLY A 215 -10.68 -37.68 -4.38
CA GLY A 215 -10.14 -39.03 -4.22
C GLY A 215 -9.64 -39.35 -2.80
N LEU A 216 -9.93 -38.46 -1.83
CA LEU A 216 -9.68 -38.66 -0.41
C LEU A 216 -11.00 -39.00 0.31
N ASP A 217 -11.03 -40.11 1.02
CA ASP A 217 -12.17 -40.52 1.85
C ASP A 217 -11.91 -40.26 3.34
N LEU A 218 -12.90 -39.71 4.04
CA LEU A 218 -12.85 -39.55 5.49
C LEU A 218 -13.46 -40.78 6.17
N GLY A 219 -12.68 -41.44 7.03
CA GLY A 219 -13.16 -42.55 7.83
C GLY A 219 -14.32 -42.15 8.75
N LEU A 220 -15.17 -43.14 9.07
CA LEU A 220 -16.37 -42.91 9.87
C LEU A 220 -16.03 -42.23 11.22
N GLY A 221 -16.69 -41.09 11.49
CA GLY A 221 -16.52 -40.34 12.74
C GLY A 221 -15.25 -39.49 12.86
N VAL A 222 -14.36 -39.50 11.86
CA VAL A 222 -13.13 -38.68 11.87
C VAL A 222 -13.44 -37.19 11.84
N ALA A 223 -14.35 -36.75 10.96
CA ALA A 223 -14.76 -35.36 10.85
C ALA A 223 -15.39 -34.83 12.16
N GLY A 224 -16.27 -35.62 12.78
CA GLY A 224 -16.86 -35.30 14.09
C GLY A 224 -15.81 -35.15 15.17
N ARG A 225 -14.85 -36.09 15.24
CA ARG A 225 -13.75 -36.02 16.20
C ARG A 225 -12.88 -34.77 16.02
N LEU A 226 -12.56 -34.40 14.77
CA LEU A 226 -11.81 -33.18 14.47
C LEU A 226 -12.55 -31.94 14.99
N VAL A 227 -13.86 -31.84 14.72
CA VAL A 227 -14.70 -30.73 15.20
C VAL A 227 -14.81 -30.71 16.73
N ASP A 228 -14.96 -31.87 17.37
CA ASP A 228 -15.07 -32.00 18.83
C ASP A 228 -13.80 -31.54 19.55
N ILE A 229 -12.63 -31.94 19.06
CA ILE A 229 -11.33 -31.57 19.63
C ILE A 229 -11.09 -30.04 19.56
N LEU A 230 -11.67 -29.36 18.57
CA LEU A 230 -11.50 -27.92 18.34
C LEU A 230 -12.55 -27.04 19.04
N GLY A 231 -13.44 -27.62 19.84
CA GLY A 231 -14.43 -26.89 20.63
C GLY A 231 -15.88 -27.32 20.40
N GLY A 232 -16.16 -28.15 19.40
CA GLY A 232 -17.42 -28.88 19.22
C GLY A 232 -18.65 -28.07 18.80
N SER A 233 -18.94 -26.95 19.45
CA SER A 233 -20.11 -26.10 19.19
C SER A 233 -19.79 -24.80 18.44
N ALA A 234 -18.57 -24.29 18.62
CA ALA A 234 -18.07 -23.10 17.96
C ALA A 234 -16.60 -23.34 17.61
N VAL A 235 -16.30 -23.45 16.31
CA VAL A 235 -14.98 -23.82 15.81
C VAL A 235 -14.34 -22.62 15.12
N GLU A 236 -13.13 -22.27 15.57
CA GLU A 236 -12.33 -21.21 14.97
C GLU A 236 -11.80 -21.66 13.59
N PRO A 237 -12.15 -20.98 12.48
CA PRO A 237 -11.81 -21.43 11.13
C PRO A 237 -10.31 -21.56 10.86
N LEU A 238 -9.52 -20.64 11.39
CA LEU A 238 -8.06 -20.69 11.25
C LEU A 238 -7.48 -21.93 11.94
N LEU A 239 -7.91 -22.21 13.17
CA LEU A 239 -7.46 -23.39 13.91
C LEU A 239 -7.88 -24.68 13.19
N LEU A 240 -9.08 -24.69 12.60
CA LEU A 240 -9.55 -25.78 11.76
C LEU A 240 -8.63 -26.01 10.54
N GLN A 241 -8.27 -24.95 9.80
CA GLN A 241 -7.37 -25.08 8.65
C GLN A 241 -5.95 -25.49 9.03
N ILE A 242 -5.41 -25.00 10.15
CA ILE A 242 -4.11 -25.44 10.68
C ILE A 242 -4.14 -26.95 10.98
N THR A 243 -5.20 -27.42 11.63
CA THR A 243 -5.37 -28.83 11.98
C THR A 243 -5.52 -29.69 10.73
N LEU A 244 -6.31 -29.25 9.74
CA LEU A 244 -6.50 -29.97 8.47
C LEU A 244 -5.23 -30.01 7.61
N GLY A 245 -4.41 -28.95 7.65
CA GLY A 245 -3.07 -28.96 7.04
C GLY A 245 -2.19 -30.04 7.65
N ALA A 246 -2.14 -30.11 8.99
CA ALA A 246 -1.37 -31.14 9.68
C ALA A 246 -1.90 -32.57 9.42
N VAL A 247 -3.22 -32.76 9.27
CA VAL A 247 -3.78 -34.05 8.82
C VAL A 247 -3.26 -34.41 7.43
N TRP A 248 -3.19 -33.45 6.51
CA TRP A 248 -2.70 -33.67 5.16
C TRP A 248 -1.21 -34.03 5.13
N ASP A 249 -0.40 -33.35 5.94
CA ASP A 249 1.05 -33.57 6.02
C ASP A 249 1.40 -34.94 6.61
N GLU A 250 0.53 -35.51 7.46
CA GLU A 250 0.69 -36.86 8.03
C GLU A 250 0.35 -37.97 7.02
N LEU A 251 -0.41 -37.67 5.96
CA LEU A 251 -0.79 -38.68 4.96
C LEU A 251 0.37 -39.05 4.06
N SER A 252 0.63 -40.35 3.94
CA SER A 252 1.53 -40.86 2.90
C SER A 252 0.93 -40.66 1.50
N PRO A 253 1.74 -40.48 0.44
CA PRO A 253 1.24 -40.27 -0.92
C PRO A 253 0.28 -41.35 -1.44
N GLU A 254 0.40 -42.57 -0.91
CA GLU A 254 -0.42 -43.74 -1.28
C GLU A 254 -1.74 -43.85 -0.49
N GLU A 255 -1.87 -43.13 0.63
CA GLU A 255 -3.04 -43.22 1.49
C GLU A 255 -4.20 -42.37 0.98
N VAL A 256 -5.29 -43.02 0.59
CA VAL A 256 -6.51 -42.35 0.10
C VAL A 256 -7.59 -42.21 1.17
N THR A 257 -7.37 -42.73 2.38
CA THR A 257 -8.35 -42.68 3.48
C THR A 257 -7.77 -42.04 4.72
N VAL A 258 -8.43 -41.01 5.24
CA VAL A 258 -8.08 -40.39 6.54
C VAL A 258 -8.72 -41.20 7.65
N SER A 259 -7.91 -41.75 8.55
CA SER A 259 -8.39 -42.48 9.73
C SER A 259 -8.09 -41.70 11.01
N ALA A 260 -8.59 -42.19 12.15
CA ALA A 260 -8.40 -41.54 13.44
C ALA A 260 -6.93 -41.38 13.85
N ARG A 261 -6.00 -42.15 13.28
CA ARG A 261 -4.55 -42.03 13.57
C ARG A 261 -3.92 -40.77 12.98
N HIS A 262 -4.49 -40.22 11.92
CA HIS A 262 -3.98 -39.03 11.24
C HIS A 262 -4.49 -37.73 11.87
N VAL A 263 -5.36 -37.81 12.89
CA VAL A 263 -5.91 -36.64 13.57
C VAL A 263 -4.88 -36.14 14.60
N PRO A 264 -4.22 -34.98 14.37
CA PRO A 264 -3.20 -34.50 15.28
C PRO A 264 -3.84 -33.83 16.51
N GLU A 265 -3.06 -33.73 17.58
CA GLU A 265 -3.39 -32.86 18.70
C GLU A 265 -3.30 -31.38 18.23
N PRO A 266 -4.31 -30.53 18.50
CA PRO A 266 -4.33 -29.14 18.03
C PRO A 266 -3.12 -28.33 18.46
N GLU A 267 -2.61 -28.57 19.66
CA GLU A 267 -1.42 -27.91 20.19
C GLU A 267 -0.16 -28.26 19.38
N LEU A 268 -0.07 -29.49 18.86
CA LEU A 268 1.05 -29.91 18.03
C LEU A 268 0.96 -29.31 16.62
N ALA A 269 -0.24 -29.30 16.03
CA ALA A 269 -0.49 -28.64 14.75
C ALA A 269 -0.21 -27.12 14.84
N LEU A 270 -0.67 -26.48 15.92
CA LEU A 270 -0.36 -25.07 16.21
C LEU A 270 1.14 -24.84 16.45
N ALA A 271 1.84 -25.77 17.10
CA ALA A 271 3.28 -25.64 17.30
C ALA A 271 4.02 -25.63 15.96
N ALA A 272 3.64 -26.52 15.03
CA ALA A 272 4.17 -26.55 13.68
C ALA A 272 3.88 -25.28 12.89
N TYR A 273 2.70 -24.68 13.08
CA TYR A 273 2.37 -23.37 12.51
C TYR A 273 3.18 -22.22 13.14
N CYS A 274 3.39 -22.22 14.46
CA CYS A 274 4.05 -21.14 15.19
C CYS A 274 5.53 -21.00 14.81
N VAL A 275 6.24 -22.09 14.53
CA VAL A 275 7.69 -22.06 14.23
C VAL A 275 8.03 -21.16 13.03
N PRO A 276 7.53 -21.41 11.80
CA PRO A 276 7.86 -20.57 10.65
C PRO A 276 7.30 -19.16 10.78
N VAL A 277 6.20 -18.97 11.51
CA VAL A 277 5.64 -17.64 11.78
C VAL A 277 6.55 -16.82 12.69
N LEU A 278 6.97 -17.40 13.82
CA LEU A 278 7.86 -16.73 14.76
C LEU A 278 9.22 -16.47 14.12
N ASP A 279 9.77 -17.43 13.39
CA ASP A 279 11.07 -17.26 12.71
C ASP A 279 11.06 -16.10 11.73
N ARG A 280 9.94 -15.94 10.99
CA ARG A 280 9.72 -14.80 10.09
C ARG A 280 9.69 -13.48 10.84
N ILE A 281 8.86 -13.38 11.89
CA ILE A 281 8.69 -12.16 12.70
C ILE A 281 10.01 -11.78 13.40
N THR A 282 10.74 -12.75 13.94
CA THR A 282 12.02 -12.47 14.62
C THR A 282 13.11 -12.10 13.64
N GLY A 283 13.13 -12.74 12.46
CA GLY A 283 14.01 -12.37 11.37
C GLY A 283 13.81 -10.93 10.91
N GLU A 284 12.56 -10.49 10.73
CA GLU A 284 12.19 -9.09 10.39
C GLU A 284 12.79 -8.04 11.33
N HIS A 285 12.99 -8.42 12.60
CA HIS A 285 13.42 -7.53 13.68
C HIS A 285 14.85 -7.79 14.17
N GLY A 286 15.58 -8.72 13.54
CA GLY A 286 16.93 -9.12 13.98
C GLY A 286 16.96 -9.78 15.37
N MET A 287 15.83 -10.37 15.79
CA MET A 287 15.66 -11.07 17.07
C MET A 287 15.84 -12.57 16.89
N GLN A 288 16.06 -13.29 18.00
CA GLN A 288 16.03 -14.75 17.98
C GLN A 288 14.61 -15.27 18.21
N THR A 289 14.21 -16.31 17.47
CA THR A 289 12.89 -16.98 17.56
C THR A 289 12.55 -17.39 19.00
N CYS A 290 13.56 -17.79 19.78
CA CYS A 290 13.41 -18.17 21.18
C CYS A 290 13.04 -16.99 22.10
N GLU A 291 13.42 -15.74 21.76
CA GLU A 291 13.16 -14.55 22.57
C GLU A 291 11.66 -14.23 22.57
N VAL A 292 11.05 -14.18 21.38
CA VAL A 292 9.61 -13.87 21.25
C VAL A 292 8.76 -15.01 21.82
N GLY A 293 9.08 -16.27 21.52
CA GLY A 293 8.35 -17.41 22.09
C GLY A 293 8.45 -17.48 23.62
N THR A 294 9.59 -17.12 24.20
CA THR A 294 9.76 -17.06 25.67
C THR A 294 9.05 -15.85 26.28
N TRP A 295 9.08 -14.71 25.59
CA TRP A 295 8.31 -13.53 25.99
C TRP A 295 6.82 -13.82 26.04
N ILE A 296 6.24 -14.44 25.00
CA ILE A 296 4.82 -14.81 24.99
C ILE A 296 4.48 -15.69 26.20
N ARG A 297 5.28 -16.72 26.47
CA ARG A 297 5.04 -17.65 27.60
C ARG A 297 5.19 -16.99 28.97
N ARG A 298 6.03 -15.97 29.13
CA ARG A 298 6.20 -15.28 30.41
C ARG A 298 5.19 -14.16 30.61
N ILE A 299 4.81 -13.47 29.53
CA ILE A 299 3.99 -12.26 29.57
C ILE A 299 2.51 -12.54 29.39
N LEU A 300 2.13 -13.50 28.53
CA LEU A 300 0.73 -13.78 28.20
C LEU A 300 0.21 -15.10 28.79
N VAL A 301 1.02 -15.77 29.62
CA VAL A 301 0.63 -16.99 30.35
C VAL A 301 0.96 -16.80 31.83
N ASP A 302 0.08 -17.26 32.72
CA ASP A 302 0.29 -17.26 34.16
C ASP A 302 1.18 -18.45 34.61
N PRO A 303 1.67 -18.47 35.87
CA PRO A 303 2.50 -19.56 36.39
C PRO A 303 1.82 -20.94 36.35
N GLU A 304 0.49 -20.98 36.41
CA GLU A 304 -0.34 -22.18 36.28
C GLU A 304 -0.51 -22.65 34.82
N GLY A 305 0.03 -21.89 33.87
CA GLY A 305 0.05 -22.22 32.45
C GLY A 305 -1.18 -21.79 31.68
N ARG A 306 -2.04 -20.93 32.25
CA ARG A 306 -3.27 -20.43 31.63
C ARG A 306 -3.02 -19.08 30.93
N PRO A 307 -3.71 -18.79 29.81
CA PRO A 307 -3.61 -17.50 29.15
C PRO A 307 -4.03 -16.36 30.06
N ARG A 308 -3.35 -15.22 29.98
CA ARG A 308 -3.70 -13.98 30.67
C ARG A 308 -3.64 -12.78 29.74
N THR A 309 -4.46 -11.77 30.03
CA THR A 309 -4.45 -10.49 29.33
C THR A 309 -3.54 -9.50 30.06
N VAL A 310 -2.73 -8.76 29.32
CA VAL A 310 -1.86 -7.70 29.87
C VAL A 310 -2.11 -6.36 29.19
N THR A 311 -1.93 -5.26 29.90
CA THR A 311 -2.05 -3.92 29.30
C THR A 311 -0.99 -3.70 28.22
N GLU A 312 -1.32 -2.94 27.16
CA GLU A 312 -0.39 -2.67 26.06
C GLU A 312 0.92 -2.01 26.50
N THR A 313 0.87 -1.16 27.54
CA THR A 313 2.07 -0.54 28.14
C THR A 313 3.06 -1.57 28.70
N VAL A 314 2.56 -2.64 29.31
CA VAL A 314 3.39 -3.75 29.83
C VAL A 314 4.00 -4.54 28.69
N ALA A 315 3.21 -4.84 27.65
CA ALA A 315 3.71 -5.55 26.48
C ALA A 315 4.82 -4.75 25.76
N ARG A 316 4.61 -3.45 25.54
CA ARG A 316 5.55 -2.55 24.85
C ARG A 316 6.84 -2.27 25.63
N ARG A 317 6.87 -2.52 26.93
CA ARG A 317 8.09 -2.37 27.74
C ARG A 317 9.18 -3.36 27.34
N GLU A 318 8.78 -4.54 26.87
CA GLU A 318 9.68 -5.65 26.58
C GLU A 318 9.64 -6.11 25.12
N MET A 319 8.66 -5.65 24.34
CA MET A 319 8.51 -6.03 22.94
C MET A 319 8.23 -4.81 22.05
N PRO A 320 8.95 -4.61 20.93
CA PRO A 320 8.68 -3.53 20.00
C PRO A 320 7.24 -3.56 19.48
N GLY A 321 6.66 -2.38 19.23
CA GLY A 321 5.30 -2.27 18.69
C GLY A 321 5.11 -2.97 17.34
N SER A 322 6.14 -2.97 16.50
CA SER A 322 6.16 -3.67 15.22
C SER A 322 6.13 -5.19 15.37
N VAL A 323 6.83 -5.76 16.38
CA VAL A 323 6.74 -7.20 16.68
C VAL A 323 5.35 -7.57 17.19
N LEU A 324 4.77 -6.77 18.10
CA LEU A 324 3.39 -6.99 18.56
C LEU A 324 2.40 -6.97 17.39
N GLN A 325 2.60 -6.05 16.45
CA GLN A 325 1.79 -5.97 15.24
C GLN A 325 2.00 -7.18 14.32
N GLY A 326 3.23 -7.64 14.14
CA GLY A 326 3.55 -8.86 13.39
C GLY A 326 2.89 -10.10 13.99
N LEU A 327 2.95 -10.25 15.31
CA LEU A 327 2.28 -11.33 16.04
C LEU A 327 0.76 -11.29 15.87
N GLU A 328 0.16 -10.10 15.88
CA GLU A 328 -1.27 -9.92 15.68
C GLU A 328 -1.69 -10.23 14.23
N ASN A 329 -0.91 -9.76 13.25
CA ASN A 329 -1.15 -10.00 11.82
C ASN A 329 -0.99 -11.47 11.43
N GLN A 330 -0.18 -12.22 12.17
CA GLN A 330 -0.01 -13.66 12.03
C GLN A 330 -0.86 -14.46 13.03
N TYR A 331 -1.89 -13.83 13.61
CA TYR A 331 -2.92 -14.49 14.42
C TYR A 331 -2.42 -15.21 15.69
N LEU A 332 -1.26 -14.82 16.24
CA LEU A 332 -0.74 -15.40 17.48
C LEU A 332 -1.28 -14.68 18.72
N ILE A 333 -1.49 -13.37 18.61
CA ILE A 333 -2.04 -12.54 19.68
C ILE A 333 -3.28 -11.77 19.19
N ARG A 334 -4.07 -11.28 20.13
CA ARG A 334 -5.14 -10.33 19.90
C ARG A 334 -4.89 -9.08 20.74
N ARG A 335 -5.19 -7.91 20.18
CA ARG A 335 -5.14 -6.62 20.88
C ARG A 335 -6.55 -6.06 20.99
N SER A 336 -6.89 -5.57 22.16
CA SER A 336 -8.20 -5.00 22.47
C SER A 336 -8.06 -3.85 23.45
N ARG A 337 -9.17 -3.15 23.73
CA ARG A 337 -9.22 -2.13 24.79
C ARG A 337 -8.84 -2.70 26.16
N ALA A 338 -9.07 -4.00 26.40
CA ALA A 338 -8.71 -4.68 27.64
C ALA A 338 -7.20 -5.00 27.74
N GLY A 339 -6.48 -4.94 26.62
CA GLY A 339 -5.06 -5.26 26.54
C GLY A 339 -4.73 -6.28 25.45
N VAL A 340 -3.57 -6.92 25.60
CA VAL A 340 -2.99 -7.92 24.72
C VAL A 340 -3.17 -9.30 25.34
N ASP A 341 -3.72 -10.25 24.58
CA ASP A 341 -3.89 -11.66 24.97
C ASP A 341 -3.56 -12.62 23.82
N LEU A 342 -3.52 -13.92 24.11
CA LEU A 342 -3.35 -14.96 23.08
C LEU A 342 -4.60 -15.07 22.22
N ARG A 343 -4.45 -15.24 20.89
CA ARG A 343 -5.60 -15.43 20.00
C ARG A 343 -6.33 -16.74 20.29
N PHE A 344 -5.56 -17.80 20.55
CA PHE A 344 -6.06 -19.11 20.98
C PHE A 344 -5.38 -19.53 22.29
N PRO A 345 -6.13 -20.02 23.29
CA PRO A 345 -5.57 -20.56 24.52
C PRO A 345 -4.50 -21.64 24.29
N GLN A 346 -4.69 -22.47 23.26
CA GLN A 346 -3.83 -23.59 22.88
C GLN A 346 -2.41 -23.15 22.48
N ILE A 347 -2.22 -21.88 22.09
CA ILE A 347 -0.88 -21.34 21.75
C ILE A 347 0.08 -21.47 22.93
N ALA A 348 -0.41 -21.31 24.18
CA ALA A 348 0.43 -21.41 25.37
C ALA A 348 1.13 -22.79 25.47
N GLU A 349 0.40 -23.86 25.19
CA GLU A 349 0.93 -25.22 25.16
C GLU A 349 1.71 -25.51 23.87
N ALA A 350 1.22 -25.03 22.72
CA ALA A 350 1.91 -25.17 21.44
C ALA A 350 3.36 -24.65 21.50
N LEU A 351 3.58 -23.48 22.11
CA LEU A 351 4.91 -22.91 22.27
C LEU A 351 5.85 -23.76 23.16
N ARG A 352 5.33 -24.58 24.07
CA ARG A 352 6.15 -25.54 24.86
C ARG A 352 6.57 -26.74 24.02
N ARG A 353 5.75 -27.11 23.03
CA ARG A 353 5.92 -28.29 22.19
C ARG A 353 6.72 -28.04 20.91
N ILE A 354 7.10 -26.79 20.62
CA ILE A 354 7.97 -26.44 19.48
C ILE A 354 9.20 -27.38 19.35
N PRO A 355 9.96 -27.72 20.41
CA PRO A 355 11.12 -28.62 20.27
C PRO A 355 10.77 -30.04 19.79
N ALA A 356 9.52 -30.46 19.95
CA ALA A 356 9.03 -31.76 19.50
C ALA A 356 8.61 -31.77 18.03
N VAL A 357 8.54 -30.60 17.38
CA VAL A 357 8.16 -30.48 15.97
C VAL A 357 9.38 -30.51 15.08
N ARG A 358 9.39 -31.40 14.09
CA ARG A 358 10.30 -31.32 12.95
C ARG A 358 9.62 -30.53 11.85
N VAL A 359 9.94 -29.25 11.72
CA VAL A 359 9.42 -28.44 10.61
C VAL A 359 10.36 -28.62 9.42
N PRO A 360 9.89 -29.12 8.28
CA PRO A 360 10.64 -29.01 7.03
C PRO A 360 10.89 -27.52 6.78
N THR A 361 12.12 -27.12 6.48
CA THR A 361 12.38 -25.76 5.96
C THR A 361 11.61 -25.60 4.67
N GLU A 362 10.39 -25.07 4.75
CA GLU A 362 9.65 -24.63 3.58
C GLU A 362 10.46 -23.52 2.93
N THR A 363 10.90 -23.77 1.70
CA THR A 363 11.38 -22.71 0.82
C THR A 363 10.22 -21.74 0.64
N THR A 364 10.26 -20.63 1.37
CA THR A 364 9.22 -19.60 1.27
C THR A 364 9.16 -19.14 -0.18
N ASP A 365 7.99 -19.29 -0.79
CA ASP A 365 7.74 -18.82 -2.15
C ASP A 365 8.23 -17.37 -2.28
N PRO A 366 9.15 -17.08 -3.22
CA PRO A 366 9.70 -15.75 -3.38
C PRO A 366 8.65 -14.71 -3.74
N GLN A 367 7.54 -15.09 -4.38
CA GLN A 367 6.42 -14.17 -4.65
C GLN A 367 5.72 -13.74 -3.37
N HIS A 368 5.43 -14.66 -2.46
CA HIS A 368 4.86 -14.34 -1.14
C HIS A 368 5.79 -13.44 -0.33
N SER A 369 7.10 -13.70 -0.36
CA SER A 369 8.09 -12.86 0.33
C SER A 369 8.14 -11.44 -0.27
N LEU A 370 8.06 -11.30 -1.58
CA LEU A 370 8.02 -10.01 -2.24
C LEU A 370 6.74 -9.22 -1.91
N ILE A 371 5.58 -9.89 -1.86
CA ILE A 371 4.31 -9.28 -1.44
C ILE A 371 4.43 -8.79 0.01
N ALA A 372 4.95 -9.62 0.92
CA ALA A 372 5.17 -9.24 2.32
C ALA A 372 6.12 -8.02 2.44
N ALA A 373 7.17 -7.98 1.61
CA ALA A 373 8.09 -6.86 1.57
C ALA A 373 7.41 -5.56 1.15
N ARG A 374 6.54 -5.59 0.12
CA ARG A 374 5.77 -4.41 -0.32
C ARG A 374 4.80 -3.92 0.75
N LEU A 375 4.13 -4.86 1.42
CA LEU A 375 3.23 -4.53 2.53
C LEU A 375 4.00 -3.84 3.67
N ALA A 376 5.16 -4.37 4.05
CA ALA A 376 6.02 -3.75 5.05
C ALA A 376 6.62 -2.40 4.58
N MET A 377 6.86 -2.22 3.28
CA MET A 377 7.30 -0.94 2.75
C MET A 377 6.20 0.12 2.82
N SER A 378 4.97 -0.25 2.42
CA SER A 378 3.80 0.62 2.58
C SER A 378 3.51 0.93 4.05
N ALA A 379 3.94 0.05 4.95
CA ALA A 379 3.85 0.25 6.37
C ALA A 379 4.85 1.25 6.95
N ASN A 380 5.79 1.75 6.14
CA ASN A 380 7.00 2.41 6.61
C ASN A 380 7.79 1.58 7.64
N ASP A 381 7.59 0.25 7.64
CA ASP A 381 8.34 -0.72 8.44
C ASP A 381 9.55 -1.19 7.63
N LEU A 382 10.52 -0.27 7.51
CA LEU A 382 11.71 -0.48 6.69
C LEU A 382 12.52 -1.73 7.09
N PRO A 383 12.68 -2.09 8.39
CA PRO A 383 13.30 -3.36 8.79
C PRO A 383 12.62 -4.58 8.18
N SER A 384 11.31 -4.75 8.39
CA SER A 384 10.54 -5.89 7.88
C SER A 384 10.53 -5.93 6.35
N ALA A 385 10.41 -4.76 5.70
CA ALA A 385 10.49 -4.64 4.25
C ALA A 385 11.83 -5.14 3.70
N THR A 386 12.93 -4.74 4.37
CA THR A 386 14.29 -5.18 4.00
C THR A 386 14.42 -6.69 4.15
N TRP A 387 13.94 -7.25 5.27
CA TRP A 387 14.05 -8.68 5.55
C TRP A 387 13.29 -9.54 4.54
N HIS A 388 12.02 -9.21 4.30
CA HIS A 388 11.20 -9.92 3.33
C HIS A 388 11.73 -9.79 1.90
N ALA A 389 12.24 -8.61 1.52
CA ALA A 389 12.88 -8.43 0.22
C ALA A 389 14.15 -9.30 0.12
N GLN A 390 14.98 -9.36 1.16
CA GLN A 390 16.14 -10.25 1.16
C GLN A 390 15.74 -11.73 1.10
N ALA A 391 14.66 -12.14 1.78
CA ALA A 391 14.13 -13.50 1.69
C ALA A 391 13.63 -13.82 0.28
N ALA A 392 12.89 -12.90 -0.35
CA ALA A 392 12.46 -13.02 -1.75
C ALA A 392 13.67 -13.18 -2.68
N LEU A 393 14.72 -12.37 -2.49
CA LEU A 393 15.92 -12.42 -3.32
C LEU A 393 16.70 -13.74 -3.16
N ARG A 394 16.81 -14.27 -1.93
CA ARG A 394 17.46 -15.55 -1.65
C ARG A 394 16.74 -16.72 -2.33
N ASN A 395 15.41 -16.65 -2.37
CA ASN A 395 14.56 -17.72 -2.87
C ASN A 395 14.06 -17.51 -4.32
N ALA A 396 14.41 -16.40 -4.97
CA ALA A 396 13.92 -16.04 -6.30
C ALA A 396 14.28 -17.06 -7.40
N GLY A 397 15.34 -17.86 -7.19
CA GLY A 397 15.81 -18.82 -8.18
C GLY A 397 16.13 -18.13 -9.51
N PRO A 398 15.68 -18.67 -10.66
CA PRO A 398 15.91 -18.08 -11.97
C PRO A 398 14.91 -16.97 -12.35
N ASP A 399 13.93 -16.63 -11.50
CA ASP A 399 12.90 -15.63 -11.83
C ASP A 399 13.46 -14.20 -11.77
N ARG A 400 13.94 -13.74 -12.93
CA ARG A 400 14.52 -12.42 -13.16
C ARG A 400 13.55 -11.29 -12.84
N ARG A 401 12.23 -11.51 -12.99
CA ARG A 401 11.22 -10.49 -12.71
C ARG A 401 11.09 -10.25 -11.22
N ILE A 402 11.06 -11.33 -10.43
CA ILE A 402 11.06 -11.22 -8.96
C ILE A 402 12.35 -10.55 -8.48
N VAL A 403 13.51 -10.88 -9.06
CA VAL A 403 14.78 -10.22 -8.73
C VAL A 403 14.70 -8.71 -9.01
N ALA A 404 14.20 -8.30 -10.18
CA ALA A 404 14.04 -6.90 -10.55
C ALA A 404 13.13 -6.15 -9.57
N GLU A 405 11.94 -6.69 -9.30
CA GLU A 405 10.94 -6.11 -8.40
C GLU A 405 11.48 -5.99 -6.96
N THR A 406 12.18 -7.03 -6.49
CA THR A 406 12.78 -7.06 -5.15
C THR A 406 13.93 -6.06 -5.02
N ARG A 407 14.78 -5.93 -6.05
CA ARG A 407 15.88 -4.96 -6.06
C ARG A 407 15.37 -3.52 -6.09
N SER A 408 14.30 -3.24 -6.84
CA SER A 408 13.63 -1.94 -6.82
C SER A 408 13.17 -1.58 -5.41
N LEU A 409 12.51 -2.52 -4.73
CA LEU A 409 12.01 -2.31 -3.38
C LEU A 409 13.13 -2.08 -2.35
N LEU A 410 14.25 -2.82 -2.47
CA LEU A 410 15.44 -2.56 -1.64
C LEU A 410 16.01 -1.16 -1.90
N GLY A 411 15.98 -0.69 -3.15
CA GLY A 411 16.34 0.67 -3.51
C GLY A 411 15.46 1.70 -2.81
N ASP A 412 14.15 1.48 -2.78
CA ASP A 412 13.22 2.35 -2.05
C ASP A 412 13.52 2.34 -0.54
N THR A 413 13.74 1.17 0.07
CA THR A 413 14.09 1.09 1.51
C THR A 413 15.39 1.85 1.83
N ALA A 414 16.40 1.78 0.94
CA ALA A 414 17.66 2.48 1.10
C ALA A 414 17.49 4.00 0.95
N PHE A 415 16.69 4.44 -0.02
CA PHE A 415 16.34 5.84 -0.22
C PHE A 415 15.66 6.45 1.02
N HIS A 416 14.65 5.76 1.57
CA HIS A 416 13.97 6.19 2.80
C HIS A 416 14.90 6.23 4.02
N ARG A 417 15.93 5.36 4.07
CA ARG A 417 16.99 5.40 5.09
C ARG A 417 18.08 6.45 4.83
N ARG A 418 17.93 7.29 3.80
CA ARG A 418 18.91 8.29 3.35
C ARG A 418 20.26 7.70 2.93
N ARG A 419 20.29 6.42 2.51
CA ARG A 419 21.47 5.75 1.94
C ARG A 419 21.40 5.84 0.42
N LEU A 420 21.74 7.02 -0.12
CA LEU A 420 21.53 7.32 -1.54
C LEU A 420 22.40 6.46 -2.48
N GLU A 421 23.62 6.14 -2.08
CA GLU A 421 24.54 5.27 -2.85
C GLU A 421 24.00 3.84 -2.94
N ASP A 422 23.56 3.27 -1.81
CA ASP A 422 22.91 1.95 -1.75
C ASP A 422 21.65 1.93 -2.63
N ALA A 423 20.84 2.99 -2.55
CA ALA A 423 19.61 3.11 -3.33
C ALA A 423 19.89 3.13 -4.84
N GLU A 424 20.86 3.93 -5.29
CA GLU A 424 21.27 3.99 -6.69
C GLU A 424 21.74 2.62 -7.21
N GLU A 425 22.55 1.91 -6.43
CA GLU A 425 23.03 0.58 -6.83
C GLU A 425 21.89 -0.43 -6.94
N HIS A 426 20.96 -0.43 -5.98
CA HIS A 426 19.77 -1.28 -6.04
C HIS A 426 18.88 -0.97 -7.26
N TYR A 427 18.65 0.31 -7.56
CA TYR A 427 17.89 0.73 -8.74
C TYR A 427 18.60 0.39 -10.05
N ARG A 428 19.94 0.50 -10.10
CA ARG A 428 20.74 0.15 -11.28
C ARG A 428 20.59 -1.32 -11.62
N VAL A 429 20.77 -2.20 -10.63
CA VAL A 429 20.60 -3.65 -10.80
C VAL A 429 19.16 -3.97 -11.21
N ALA A 430 18.16 -3.36 -10.56
CA ALA A 430 16.76 -3.56 -10.93
C ALA A 430 16.48 -3.15 -12.39
N ALA A 431 17.04 -2.02 -12.85
CA ALA A 431 16.87 -1.56 -14.23
C ALA A 431 17.50 -2.52 -15.25
N GLU A 432 18.65 -3.12 -14.93
CA GLU A 432 19.30 -4.14 -15.76
C GLU A 432 18.45 -5.41 -15.88
N GLU A 433 17.88 -5.88 -14.78
CA GLU A 433 17.00 -7.05 -14.77
C GLU A 433 15.69 -6.78 -15.53
N TYR A 434 15.11 -5.58 -15.42
CA TYR A 434 13.93 -5.21 -16.21
C TYR A 434 14.21 -5.11 -17.71
N VAL A 435 15.41 -4.64 -18.11
CA VAL A 435 15.83 -4.70 -19.52
C VAL A 435 15.88 -6.16 -20.00
N TYR A 436 16.41 -7.07 -19.18
CA TYR A 436 16.50 -8.48 -19.51
C TYR A 436 15.13 -9.15 -19.68
N VAL A 437 14.17 -8.82 -18.81
CA VAL A 437 12.79 -9.33 -18.87
C VAL A 437 11.95 -8.65 -19.97
N GLY A 438 12.47 -7.58 -20.59
CA GLY A 438 11.82 -6.86 -21.69
C GLY A 438 10.87 -5.72 -21.24
N ASP A 439 10.84 -5.37 -19.96
CA ASP A 439 10.05 -4.25 -19.43
C ASP A 439 10.87 -2.95 -19.50
N LEU A 440 11.06 -2.45 -20.72
CA LEU A 440 11.79 -1.21 -20.99
C LEU A 440 11.17 0.02 -20.30
N PRO A 441 9.83 0.17 -20.19
CA PRO A 441 9.22 1.26 -19.43
C PRO A 441 9.64 1.29 -17.96
N GLN A 442 9.61 0.15 -17.24
CA GLN A 442 10.05 0.11 -15.85
C GLN A 442 11.54 0.40 -15.70
N ALA A 443 12.37 -0.16 -16.57
CA ALA A 443 13.80 0.16 -16.60
C ALA A 443 14.04 1.67 -16.83
N GLY A 444 13.22 2.31 -17.68
CA GLY A 444 13.24 3.75 -17.91
C GLY A 444 12.91 4.55 -16.65
N ARG A 445 11.85 4.18 -15.91
CA ARG A 445 11.48 4.84 -14.65
C ARG A 445 12.57 4.76 -13.58
N LEU A 446 13.21 3.60 -13.45
CA LEU A 446 14.33 3.43 -12.51
C LEU A 446 15.55 4.26 -12.90
N LEU A 447 15.89 4.31 -14.20
CA LEU A 447 16.96 5.19 -14.68
C LEU A 447 16.65 6.67 -14.47
N ALA A 448 15.38 7.09 -14.66
CA ALA A 448 14.98 8.46 -14.39
C ALA A 448 15.10 8.80 -12.90
N THR A 449 14.82 7.84 -12.03
CA THR A 449 14.99 7.97 -10.59
C THR A 449 16.45 8.14 -10.20
N ILE A 450 17.35 7.31 -10.76
CA ILE A 450 18.79 7.47 -10.59
C ILE A 450 19.25 8.86 -11.09
N GLY A 451 18.75 9.29 -12.25
CA GLY A 451 19.06 10.61 -12.78
C GLY A 451 18.60 11.75 -11.88
N GLN A 452 17.43 11.63 -11.26
CA GLN A 452 16.92 12.60 -10.28
C GLN A 452 17.77 12.64 -9.00
N LEU A 453 18.18 11.48 -8.47
CA LEU A 453 19.09 11.40 -7.31
C LEU A 453 20.43 12.10 -7.61
N ARG A 454 20.96 11.92 -8.82
CA ARG A 454 22.19 12.59 -9.26
C ARG A 454 22.03 14.10 -9.43
N LEU A 455 20.86 14.58 -9.88
CA LEU A 455 20.57 16.02 -9.89
C LEU A 455 20.61 16.61 -8.48
N GLU A 456 20.05 15.91 -7.49
CA GLU A 456 20.08 16.35 -6.09
C GLU A 456 21.50 16.38 -5.51
N GLN A 457 22.37 15.47 -5.95
CA GLN A 457 23.79 15.45 -5.58
C GLN A 457 24.64 16.46 -6.37
N GLY A 458 24.09 17.14 -7.37
CA GLY A 458 24.80 18.08 -8.24
C GLY A 458 25.58 17.44 -9.40
N ASP A 459 25.48 16.13 -9.61
CA ASP A 459 26.03 15.44 -10.79
C ASP A 459 25.11 15.63 -12.01
N HIS A 460 25.14 16.84 -12.57
CA HIS A 460 24.30 17.20 -13.72
C HIS A 460 24.63 16.37 -14.97
N GLN A 461 25.90 15.98 -15.16
CA GLN A 461 26.34 15.23 -16.32
C GLN A 461 25.84 13.79 -16.26
N GLY A 462 26.05 13.11 -15.15
CA GLY A 462 25.55 11.75 -14.95
C GLY A 462 24.03 11.71 -14.90
N ALA A 463 23.37 12.72 -14.32
CA ALA A 463 21.93 12.86 -14.38
C ALA A 463 21.40 12.92 -15.83
N MET A 464 21.99 13.78 -16.66
CA MET A 464 21.60 13.93 -18.07
C MET A 464 21.78 12.62 -18.85
N GLU A 465 22.88 11.89 -18.62
CA GLU A 465 23.13 10.59 -19.24
C GLU A 465 22.04 9.56 -18.87
N LYS A 466 21.72 9.44 -17.58
CA LYS A 466 20.70 8.50 -17.09
C LYS A 466 19.30 8.87 -17.56
N LEU A 467 18.93 10.15 -17.52
CA LEU A 467 17.61 10.63 -17.97
C LEU A 467 17.44 10.53 -19.49
N SER A 468 18.50 10.77 -20.28
CA SER A 468 18.46 10.57 -21.72
C SER A 468 18.28 9.08 -22.07
N THR A 469 18.98 8.20 -21.35
CA THR A 469 18.80 6.75 -21.50
C THR A 469 17.40 6.31 -21.08
N ALA A 470 16.86 6.88 -20.00
CA ALA A 470 15.50 6.64 -19.56
C ALA A 470 14.49 7.04 -20.64
N ALA A 471 14.63 8.25 -21.20
CA ALA A 471 13.74 8.76 -22.24
C ALA A 471 13.82 7.96 -23.54
N TYR A 472 14.98 7.38 -23.87
CA TYR A 472 15.09 6.45 -24.98
C TYR A 472 14.31 5.14 -24.75
N ARG A 473 14.33 4.62 -23.51
CA ARG A 473 13.64 3.35 -23.16
C ARG A 473 12.14 3.53 -22.93
N ALA A 474 11.72 4.70 -22.45
CA ALA A 474 10.34 4.99 -22.08
C ALA A 474 9.92 6.38 -22.60
N PRO A 475 9.85 6.58 -23.92
CA PRO A 475 9.66 7.91 -24.52
C PRO A 475 8.32 8.57 -24.15
N GLY A 476 7.25 7.77 -24.00
CA GLY A 476 5.92 8.26 -23.61
C GLY A 476 5.65 8.26 -22.09
N ASP A 477 6.63 7.93 -21.25
CA ASP A 477 6.43 7.92 -19.80
C ASP A 477 6.53 9.35 -19.23
N PRO A 478 5.45 9.88 -18.60
CA PRO A 478 5.45 11.26 -18.12
C PRO A 478 6.49 11.54 -17.03
N LEU A 479 6.77 10.58 -16.14
CA LEU A 479 7.73 10.78 -15.05
C LEU A 479 9.15 10.91 -15.63
N VAL A 480 9.47 10.07 -16.60
CA VAL A 480 10.75 10.10 -17.30
C VAL A 480 10.95 11.43 -18.03
N GLN A 481 9.94 11.87 -18.80
CA GLN A 481 10.02 13.13 -19.54
C GLN A 481 10.07 14.36 -18.64
N MET A 482 9.35 14.36 -17.52
CA MET A 482 9.42 15.43 -16.52
C MET A 482 10.78 15.49 -15.83
N GLY A 483 11.39 14.34 -15.50
CA GLY A 483 12.76 14.28 -14.99
C GLY A 483 13.76 14.87 -16.00
N LEU A 484 13.64 14.49 -17.28
CA LEU A 484 14.46 15.04 -18.36
C LEU A 484 14.26 16.55 -18.51
N ALA A 485 13.03 17.05 -18.39
CA ALA A 485 12.73 18.48 -18.40
C ALA A 485 13.41 19.23 -17.26
N ARG A 486 13.44 18.66 -16.04
CA ARG A 486 14.17 19.23 -14.89
C ARG A 486 15.67 19.27 -15.15
N ALA A 487 16.25 18.20 -15.72
CA ALA A 487 17.66 18.19 -16.07
C ALA A 487 18.01 19.27 -17.10
N PHE A 488 17.23 19.39 -18.18
CA PHE A 488 17.41 20.45 -19.17
C PHE A 488 17.28 21.84 -18.55
N TRP A 489 16.35 22.02 -17.62
CA TRP A 489 16.21 23.28 -16.90
C TRP A 489 17.47 23.61 -16.11
N VAL A 490 17.94 22.69 -15.26
CA VAL A 490 19.13 22.91 -14.42
C VAL A 490 20.38 23.22 -15.28
N THR A 491 20.55 22.54 -16.41
CA THR A 491 21.67 22.78 -17.33
C THR A 491 21.52 24.04 -18.20
N GLY A 492 20.39 24.75 -18.13
CA GLY A 492 20.12 25.98 -18.88
C GLY A 492 19.54 25.79 -20.28
N SER A 493 19.21 24.55 -20.68
CA SER A 493 18.55 24.20 -21.94
C SER A 493 17.04 24.43 -21.87
N THR A 494 16.62 25.67 -21.62
CA THR A 494 15.21 26.04 -21.30
C THR A 494 14.22 25.66 -22.40
N HIS A 495 14.59 25.77 -23.67
CA HIS A 495 13.73 25.37 -24.79
C HIS A 495 13.47 23.85 -24.82
N SER A 496 14.50 23.04 -24.56
CA SER A 496 14.37 21.58 -24.48
C SER A 496 13.52 21.17 -23.28
N ALA A 497 13.65 21.87 -22.15
CA ALA A 497 12.83 21.64 -20.96
C ALA A 497 11.34 21.85 -21.24
N LEU A 498 10.97 22.95 -21.89
CA LEU A 498 9.57 23.22 -22.26
C LEU A 498 9.07 22.21 -23.32
N THR A 499 9.87 21.90 -24.33
CA THR A 499 9.50 20.92 -25.38
C THR A 499 9.18 19.55 -24.78
N ALA A 500 9.98 19.09 -23.81
CA ALA A 500 9.72 17.82 -23.12
C ALA A 500 8.36 17.83 -22.39
N LEU A 501 8.03 18.92 -21.70
CA LEU A 501 6.74 19.06 -20.99
C LEU A 501 5.56 19.22 -21.95
N ASP A 502 5.74 19.93 -23.06
CA ASP A 502 4.74 20.07 -24.11
C ASP A 502 4.41 18.71 -24.75
N ASN A 503 5.42 17.84 -24.94
CA ASN A 503 5.20 16.47 -25.41
C ASN A 503 4.35 15.66 -24.42
N VAL A 504 4.69 15.70 -23.13
CA VAL A 504 3.90 15.02 -22.07
C VAL A 504 2.45 15.46 -22.09
N LEU A 505 2.21 16.76 -22.18
CA LEU A 505 0.86 17.33 -22.16
C LEU A 505 0.07 17.11 -23.45
N ARG A 506 0.76 16.88 -24.58
CA ARG A 506 0.12 16.48 -25.83
C ARG A 506 -0.36 15.03 -25.78
N GLU A 507 0.42 14.14 -25.18
CA GLU A 507 0.13 12.71 -25.12
C GLU A 507 -0.84 12.34 -23.98
N SER A 508 -0.64 12.90 -22.78
CA SER A 508 -1.48 12.64 -21.59
C SER A 508 -2.68 13.61 -21.47
N GLY A 509 -2.76 14.61 -22.36
CA GLY A 509 -3.71 15.71 -22.27
C GLY A 509 -3.48 16.63 -21.07
N LEU A 510 -4.39 17.58 -20.86
CA LEU A 510 -4.38 18.49 -19.71
C LEU A 510 -4.62 17.77 -18.37
N GLY A 511 -4.84 16.45 -18.34
CA GLY A 511 -5.01 15.67 -17.11
C GLY A 511 -3.74 15.57 -16.26
N ASN A 512 -2.54 15.71 -16.85
CA ASN A 512 -1.28 15.63 -16.11
C ASN A 512 -0.98 16.96 -15.39
N VAL A 513 -1.54 17.10 -14.18
CA VAL A 513 -1.43 18.31 -13.34
C VAL A 513 0.02 18.64 -13.01
N GLU A 514 0.87 17.64 -12.77
CA GLU A 514 2.25 17.88 -12.34
C GLU A 514 3.12 18.38 -13.49
N ALA A 515 2.96 17.84 -14.70
CA ALA A 515 3.61 18.38 -15.90
C ALA A 515 3.17 19.81 -16.20
N ARG A 516 1.87 20.14 -16.01
CA ARG A 516 1.37 21.51 -16.13
C ARG A 516 2.00 22.45 -15.12
N ARG A 517 2.04 22.05 -13.84
CA ARG A 517 2.66 22.84 -12.76
C ARG A 517 4.12 23.12 -13.05
N LEU A 518 4.89 22.08 -13.39
CA LEU A 518 6.31 22.22 -13.74
C LEU A 518 6.51 23.15 -14.94
N ARG A 519 5.67 23.04 -15.97
CA ARG A 519 5.73 23.94 -17.14
C ARG A 519 5.38 25.38 -16.75
N GLY A 520 4.37 25.57 -15.91
CA GLY A 520 3.98 26.87 -15.39
C GLY A 520 5.09 27.56 -14.60
N GLU A 521 5.83 26.81 -13.78
CA GLU A 521 7.02 27.30 -13.07
C GLU A 521 8.10 27.78 -14.05
N PHE A 522 8.44 26.97 -15.06
CA PHE A 522 9.43 27.34 -16.07
C PHE A 522 9.01 28.57 -16.88
N ARG A 523 7.73 28.64 -17.25
CA ARG A 523 7.17 29.79 -17.99
C ARG A 523 7.18 31.07 -17.16
N ALA A 524 6.84 30.99 -15.87
CA ALA A 524 6.93 32.13 -14.97
C ALA A 524 8.37 32.65 -14.89
N ASP A 525 9.34 31.74 -14.75
CA ASP A 525 10.75 32.10 -14.69
C ASP A 525 11.25 32.74 -16.00
N LEU A 526 10.73 32.32 -17.15
CA LEU A 526 11.01 32.90 -18.47
C LEU A 526 10.25 34.19 -18.78
N GLY A 527 9.40 34.68 -17.86
CA GLY A 527 8.59 35.89 -18.07
C GLY A 527 7.36 35.69 -18.97
N GLN A 528 6.99 34.44 -19.27
CA GLN A 528 5.80 34.09 -20.07
C GLN A 528 4.53 34.09 -19.20
N ALA A 529 4.23 35.24 -18.59
CA ALA A 529 3.26 35.38 -17.51
C ALA A 529 1.86 34.83 -17.82
N GLN A 530 1.27 35.20 -18.96
CA GLN A 530 -0.08 34.77 -19.33
C GLN A 530 -0.19 33.24 -19.45
N GLN A 531 0.80 32.61 -20.08
CA GLN A 531 0.82 31.15 -20.25
C GLN A 531 1.11 30.44 -18.93
N ALA A 532 1.96 31.02 -18.07
CA ALA A 532 2.22 30.51 -16.72
C ALA A 532 0.95 30.53 -15.86
N LEU A 533 0.16 31.60 -15.92
CA LEU A 533 -1.11 31.71 -15.18
C LEU A 533 -2.14 30.67 -15.63
N MET A 534 -2.19 30.34 -16.93
CA MET A 534 -3.05 29.26 -17.44
C MET A 534 -2.63 27.89 -16.88
N ASP A 535 -1.33 27.61 -16.87
CA ASP A 535 -0.79 26.35 -16.36
C ASP A 535 -0.94 26.23 -14.83
N LEU A 536 -0.87 27.35 -14.11
CA LEU A 536 -0.95 27.43 -12.65
C LEU A 536 -2.36 27.81 -12.14
N ALA A 537 -3.40 27.72 -12.97
CA ALA A 537 -4.76 28.15 -12.63
C ALA A 537 -5.31 27.46 -11.37
N HIS A 538 -4.93 26.20 -11.13
CA HIS A 538 -5.37 25.38 -10.00
C HIS A 538 -4.48 25.49 -8.74
N VAL A 539 -3.44 26.31 -8.76
CA VAL A 539 -2.59 26.55 -7.57
C VAL A 539 -3.38 27.39 -6.58
N ASP A 540 -3.63 26.83 -5.40
CA ASP A 540 -4.29 27.48 -4.27
C ASP A 540 -3.31 27.70 -3.10
N ARG A 541 -3.82 28.21 -1.97
CA ARG A 541 -3.03 28.50 -0.77
C ARG A 541 -2.34 27.28 -0.14
N HIS A 542 -2.80 26.06 -0.44
CA HIS A 542 -2.26 24.81 0.08
C HIS A 542 -1.22 24.18 -0.87
N ALA A 543 -0.97 24.78 -2.03
CA ALA A 543 0.02 24.30 -2.97
C ALA A 543 1.47 24.53 -2.46
N PRO A 544 2.46 23.75 -2.96
CA PRO A 544 3.86 23.92 -2.61
C PRO A 544 4.39 25.35 -2.85
N ALA A 545 5.31 25.80 -1.99
CA ALA A 545 5.91 27.13 -2.04
C ALA A 545 6.43 27.51 -3.44
N SER A 546 7.08 26.57 -4.15
CA SER A 546 7.60 26.76 -5.51
C SER A 546 6.51 27.21 -6.50
N GLN A 547 5.35 26.57 -6.45
CA GLN A 547 4.23 26.80 -7.36
C GLN A 547 3.52 28.11 -7.02
N ARG A 548 3.31 28.37 -5.73
CA ARG A 548 2.74 29.64 -5.25
C ARG A 548 3.64 30.82 -5.64
N ALA A 549 4.96 30.71 -5.43
CA ALA A 549 5.94 31.72 -5.82
C ALA A 549 5.94 31.98 -7.33
N ALA A 550 5.87 30.93 -8.15
CA ALA A 550 5.81 31.07 -9.61
C ALA A 550 4.51 31.75 -10.06
N ARG A 551 3.37 31.42 -9.44
CA ARG A 551 2.10 32.07 -9.72
C ARG A 551 2.12 33.55 -9.33
N LEU A 552 2.65 33.89 -8.15
CA LEU A 552 2.80 35.28 -7.71
C LEU A 552 3.69 36.09 -8.65
N LEU A 553 4.82 35.52 -9.07
CA LEU A 553 5.69 36.16 -10.05
C LEU A 553 4.96 36.41 -11.37
N ALA A 554 4.20 35.44 -11.87
CA ALA A 554 3.42 35.59 -13.09
C ALA A 554 2.30 36.64 -12.94
N LEU A 555 1.65 36.72 -11.78
CA LEU A 555 0.66 37.76 -11.46
C LEU A 555 1.29 39.15 -11.45
N ALA A 556 2.41 39.33 -10.74
CA ALA A 556 3.13 40.61 -10.66
C ALA A 556 3.71 41.06 -12.01
N THR A 557 4.00 40.12 -12.91
CA THR A 557 4.45 40.43 -14.27
C THR A 557 3.28 40.87 -15.18
N HIS A 558 2.04 40.48 -14.86
CA HIS A 558 0.86 40.72 -15.70
C HIS A 558 -0.04 41.86 -15.22
N MET A 559 -0.04 42.18 -13.92
CA MET A 559 -0.93 43.19 -13.31
C MET A 559 -0.15 44.43 -12.84
N GLU A 560 -0.72 45.62 -13.07
CA GLU A 560 -0.25 46.86 -12.44
C GLU A 560 -0.81 46.98 -11.02
N GLY A 561 0.03 47.34 -10.03
CA GLY A 561 -0.38 47.54 -8.62
C GLY A 561 -0.39 46.27 -7.76
N ALA A 562 0.79 45.70 -7.51
CA ALA A 562 1.00 44.38 -6.90
C ALA A 562 1.19 44.37 -5.37
N ASP A 563 0.95 45.48 -4.67
CA ASP A 563 1.32 45.63 -3.24
C ASP A 563 0.67 44.58 -2.32
N HIS A 564 -0.58 44.20 -2.61
CA HIS A 564 -1.31 43.17 -1.87
C HIS A 564 -0.73 41.75 -2.01
N LEU A 565 0.15 41.52 -3.00
CA LEU A 565 0.82 40.23 -3.20
C LEU A 565 2.00 40.04 -2.24
N LEU A 566 2.49 41.11 -1.59
CA LEU A 566 3.62 41.04 -0.67
C LEU A 566 3.29 40.31 0.64
N ASP A 567 2.04 40.40 1.11
CA ASP A 567 1.58 39.68 2.30
C ASP A 567 1.59 38.16 2.07
N GLU A 568 1.10 37.72 0.90
CA GLU A 568 1.14 36.29 0.53
C GLU A 568 2.58 35.80 0.29
N LEU A 569 3.45 36.70 -0.18
CA LEU A 569 4.85 36.37 -0.45
C LEU A 569 5.62 36.00 0.83
N ASP A 570 5.34 36.66 1.95
CA ASP A 570 5.97 36.35 3.23
C ASP A 570 5.62 34.95 3.72
N GLU A 571 4.35 34.55 3.63
CA GLU A 571 3.94 33.18 3.94
C GLU A 571 4.72 32.16 3.11
N ILE A 572 4.91 32.44 1.81
CA ILE A 572 5.60 31.53 0.89
C ILE A 572 7.10 31.42 1.23
N ILE A 573 7.74 32.53 1.58
CA ILE A 573 9.14 32.54 2.00
C ILE A 573 9.32 31.75 3.30
N ASP A 574 8.39 31.89 4.25
CA ASP A 574 8.43 31.18 5.52
C ASP A 574 8.25 29.66 5.35
N MET A 575 7.46 29.22 4.35
CA MET A 575 7.34 27.81 4.01
C MET A 575 8.62 27.22 3.38
N ALA A 576 9.43 28.02 2.67
CA ALA A 576 10.62 27.55 1.96
C ALA A 576 11.80 28.53 2.04
N PRO A 577 12.33 28.81 3.23
CA PRO A 577 13.28 29.91 3.46
C PRO A 577 14.68 29.67 2.87
N ARG A 578 14.96 28.44 2.43
CA ARG A 578 16.25 27.97 1.89
C ARG A 578 16.19 27.52 0.43
N SER A 579 15.07 27.77 -0.26
CA SER A 579 14.88 27.42 -1.67
C SER A 579 15.35 28.53 -2.59
N GLY A 580 16.39 28.25 -3.38
CA GLY A 580 16.95 29.20 -4.34
C GLY A 580 15.90 29.70 -5.34
N PRO A 581 15.17 28.80 -6.03
CA PRO A 581 14.11 29.18 -6.95
C PRO A 581 12.98 30.01 -6.32
N VAL A 582 12.50 29.64 -5.12
CA VAL A 582 11.45 30.41 -4.41
C VAL A 582 11.95 31.81 -4.07
N LEU A 583 13.15 31.92 -3.50
CA LEU A 583 13.73 33.20 -3.12
C LEU A 583 14.01 34.09 -4.33
N LEU A 584 14.42 33.52 -5.47
CA LEU A 584 14.61 34.30 -6.69
C LEU A 584 13.28 34.81 -7.26
N ARG A 585 12.24 33.97 -7.28
CA ARG A 585 10.89 34.40 -7.72
C ARG A 585 10.33 35.48 -6.80
N ALA A 586 10.56 35.36 -5.50
CA ALA A 586 10.20 36.38 -4.52
C ALA A 586 10.96 37.70 -4.75
N ALA A 587 12.27 37.63 -4.95
CA ALA A 587 13.10 38.81 -5.26
C ALA A 587 12.58 39.56 -6.50
N ARG A 588 12.25 38.82 -7.57
CA ARG A 588 11.68 39.40 -8.80
C ARG A 588 10.30 40.02 -8.56
N THR A 589 9.46 39.38 -7.75
CA THR A 589 8.14 39.89 -7.39
C THR A 589 8.25 41.21 -6.62
N CYS A 590 9.17 41.32 -5.66
CA CYS A 590 9.46 42.58 -4.95
C CYS A 590 9.96 43.67 -5.91
N ALA A 591 10.86 43.34 -6.84
CA ALA A 591 11.36 44.29 -7.82
C ALA A 591 10.24 44.85 -8.72
N LEU A 592 9.32 44.00 -9.18
CA LEU A 592 8.15 44.41 -9.97
C LEU A 592 7.15 45.24 -9.15
N SER A 593 7.13 45.07 -7.83
CA SER A 593 6.29 45.84 -6.90
C SER A 593 6.97 47.14 -6.43
N GLY A 594 8.19 47.44 -6.90
CA GLY A 594 8.92 48.66 -6.56
C GLY A 594 9.80 48.61 -5.30
N ASP A 595 9.91 47.46 -4.63
CA ASP A 595 10.77 47.28 -3.44
C ASP A 595 12.15 46.71 -3.81
N ALA A 596 13.01 47.59 -4.35
CA ALA A 596 14.35 47.22 -4.83
C ALA A 596 15.27 46.73 -3.70
N THR A 597 15.15 47.28 -2.49
CA THR A 597 15.98 46.89 -1.34
C THR A 597 15.67 45.47 -0.90
N ARG A 598 14.39 45.12 -0.77
CA ARG A 598 13.96 43.76 -0.42
C ARG A 598 14.28 42.77 -1.54
N ALA A 599 14.15 43.18 -2.80
CA ALA A 599 14.55 42.38 -3.95
C ALA A 599 16.03 41.99 -3.90
N ALA A 600 16.94 42.94 -3.64
CA ALA A 600 18.37 42.64 -3.53
C ALA A 600 18.69 41.71 -2.35
N HIS A 601 18.04 41.91 -1.19
CA HIS A 601 18.22 41.04 -0.03
C HIS A 601 17.79 39.59 -0.32
N LEU A 602 16.62 39.39 -0.95
CA LEU A 602 16.13 38.07 -1.33
C LEU A 602 17.00 37.43 -2.42
N ALA A 603 17.48 38.21 -3.40
CA ALA A 603 18.40 37.73 -4.43
C ALA A 603 19.74 37.25 -3.84
N ALA A 604 20.29 37.97 -2.85
CA ALA A 604 21.49 37.54 -2.13
C ALA A 604 21.27 36.20 -1.41
N ARG A 605 20.12 36.03 -0.74
CA ARG A 605 19.74 34.77 -0.08
C ARG A 605 19.56 33.64 -1.10
N ALA A 606 18.93 33.91 -2.24
CA ALA A 606 18.73 32.92 -3.31
C ALA A 606 20.07 32.37 -3.82
N ARG A 607 21.11 33.20 -3.89
CA ARG A 607 22.46 32.80 -4.34
C ARG A 607 23.12 31.77 -3.43
N THR A 608 22.88 31.85 -2.13
CA THR A 608 23.49 30.97 -1.12
C THR A 608 22.54 29.87 -0.64
N ALA A 609 21.36 29.78 -1.25
CA ALA A 609 20.35 28.79 -0.94
C ALA A 609 20.82 27.38 -1.34
N ALA A 610 20.39 26.37 -0.59
CA ALA A 610 20.88 25.00 -0.73
C ALA A 610 19.75 23.96 -0.88
N ASP A 611 18.48 24.36 -0.79
CA ASP A 611 17.37 23.42 -0.71
C ASP A 611 16.12 23.86 -1.50
N PRO A 612 16.07 23.60 -2.82
CA PRO A 612 17.20 23.24 -3.68
C PRO A 612 18.09 24.47 -4.00
N PRO A 613 19.34 24.24 -4.43
CA PRO A 613 20.21 25.32 -4.89
C PRO A 613 19.67 25.98 -6.16
N LEU A 614 20.05 27.23 -6.38
CA LEU A 614 19.66 27.96 -7.58
C LEU A 614 20.40 27.41 -8.81
N PRO A 615 19.69 27.13 -9.93
CA PRO A 615 20.33 26.71 -11.17
C PRO A 615 21.36 27.73 -11.67
N GLY A 616 22.50 27.22 -12.17
CA GLY A 616 23.65 28.05 -12.57
C GLY A 616 23.31 29.16 -13.57
N HIS A 617 22.46 28.86 -14.54
CA HIS A 617 22.05 29.81 -15.57
C HIS A 617 21.22 31.00 -15.03
N GLN A 618 20.66 30.89 -13.82
CA GLN A 618 19.86 31.95 -13.19
C GLN A 618 20.72 32.93 -12.36
N TYR A 619 22.01 32.66 -12.13
CA TYR A 619 22.89 33.59 -11.39
C TYR A 619 23.05 34.95 -12.08
N GLY A 620 22.91 35.01 -13.42
CA GLY A 620 22.91 36.29 -14.14
C GLY A 620 21.78 37.22 -13.70
N LEU A 621 20.59 36.67 -13.46
CA LEU A 621 19.42 37.42 -13.00
C LEU A 621 19.59 37.90 -11.55
N VAL A 622 20.22 37.07 -10.70
CA VAL A 622 20.60 37.48 -9.34
C VAL A 622 21.50 38.71 -9.38
N GLN A 623 22.52 38.72 -10.24
CA GLN A 623 23.43 39.87 -10.35
C GLN A 623 22.71 41.13 -10.80
N GLN A 624 21.78 41.02 -11.76
CA GLN A 624 20.97 42.16 -12.20
C GLN A 624 20.16 42.77 -11.05
N LEU A 625 19.50 41.94 -10.24
CA LEU A 625 18.72 42.39 -9.09
C LEU A 625 19.58 43.02 -7.99
N LEU A 626 20.82 42.55 -7.80
CA LEU A 626 21.78 43.12 -6.85
C LEU A 626 22.34 44.48 -7.31
N THR A 627 22.43 44.71 -8.62
CA THR A 627 22.93 45.98 -9.18
C THR A 627 21.85 47.04 -9.36
N ALA A 628 20.56 46.66 -9.30
CA ALA A 628 19.42 47.54 -9.51
C ALA A 628 18.94 48.24 -8.23
N SER A 629 19.46 47.86 -7.06
CA SER A 629 19.09 48.40 -5.73
C SER A 629 19.87 49.61 -5.29
#